data_AF-A0A6I1G9S3-F1
#
_entry.id   AF-A0A6I1G9S3-F1
#
_cell.length_a   1.000
_cell.length_b   1.000
_cell.length_c   1.000
_cell.angle_alpha   90.00
_cell.angle_beta   90.00
_cell.angle_gamma   90.00
#
_symmetry.space_group_name_H-M   'P 1'
#
loop_
_entity.id
_entity.type
_entity.pdbx_description
1 polymer ?
#
loop_
_entity_poly.entity_id
_entity_poly.type
_entity_poly.pdbx_seq_one_letter_code
_entity_poly.pdbx_strand_id
1 'polypeptide(L)'
;MTALNHPVATPAVARDDRNVRFAWASLALLPFAVIVPMFLAPALGVEEQARAPFGVFVIVLVVLAALFAVPVLLAWWFANRARSHDDQRGRVPAIIASVVAGAFLAINVVSWVIWLLQDTL
;
A
#
# COMPACT_ATOMS: atom_id res chain seq x y z
N MET A 1 7.99 -2.99 -51.63
CA MET A 1 8.65 -3.71 -50.52
C MET A 1 8.90 -2.71 -49.40
N THR A 2 7.97 -2.65 -48.45
CA THR A 2 8.00 -1.67 -47.35
C THR A 2 8.70 -2.35 -46.17
N ALA A 3 9.97 -2.02 -45.94
CA ALA A 3 10.70 -2.51 -44.78
C ALA A 3 10.06 -1.88 -43.53
N LEU A 4 9.34 -2.71 -42.75
CA LEU A 4 8.83 -2.32 -41.45
C LEU A 4 10.02 -2.11 -40.51
N ASN A 5 10.39 -0.85 -40.31
CA ASN A 5 11.32 -0.45 -39.25
C ASN A 5 10.67 -0.78 -37.91
N HIS A 6 10.93 -1.99 -37.40
CA HIS A 6 10.63 -2.29 -36.01
C HIS A 6 11.58 -1.46 -35.16
N PRO A 7 11.09 -0.51 -34.34
CA PRO A 7 11.96 0.23 -33.44
C PRO A 7 12.59 -0.79 -32.49
N VAL A 8 13.90 -1.00 -32.63
CA VAL A 8 14.69 -1.79 -31.70
C VAL A 8 14.69 -1.01 -30.38
N ALA A 9 13.81 -1.40 -29.47
CA ALA A 9 13.79 -0.82 -28.13
C ALA A 9 15.17 -1.02 -27.51
N THR A 10 15.84 0.09 -27.19
CA THR A 10 17.12 0.02 -26.48
C THR A 10 16.89 -0.60 -25.10
N PRO A 11 17.86 -1.36 -24.56
CA PRO A 11 17.68 -2.10 -23.31
C PRO A 11 17.35 -1.22 -22.09
N ALA A 12 17.62 0.08 -22.17
CA ALA A 12 17.21 1.06 -21.17
C ALA A 12 15.67 1.26 -21.16
N VAL A 13 15.07 1.53 -22.33
CA VAL A 13 13.61 1.74 -22.48
C VAL A 13 12.82 0.51 -22.02
N ALA A 14 13.30 -0.69 -22.38
CA ALA A 14 12.65 -1.95 -21.97
C ALA A 14 12.70 -2.21 -20.45
N ARG A 15 13.67 -1.62 -19.72
CA ARG A 15 13.75 -1.72 -18.25
C ARG A 15 12.81 -0.74 -17.56
N ASP A 16 12.63 0.46 -18.10
CA ASP A 16 11.72 1.47 -17.55
C ASP A 16 10.26 1.04 -17.64
N ASP A 17 9.83 0.55 -18.80
CA ASP A 17 8.47 0.00 -18.97
C ASP A 17 8.17 -1.12 -17.97
N ARG A 18 9.18 -1.94 -17.66
CA ARG A 18 9.06 -3.02 -16.68
C ARG A 18 8.92 -2.50 -15.25
N ASN A 19 9.67 -1.46 -14.88
CA ASN A 19 9.58 -0.84 -13.55
C ASN A 19 8.22 -0.16 -13.35
N VAL A 20 7.70 0.54 -14.36
CA VAL A 20 6.36 1.14 -14.33
C VAL A 20 5.30 0.05 -14.17
N ARG A 21 5.39 -1.05 -14.93
CA ARG A 21 4.49 -2.20 -14.77
C ARG A 21 4.55 -2.82 -13.38
N PHE A 22 5.73 -2.94 -12.78
CA PHE A 22 5.85 -3.43 -11.40
C PHE A 22 5.29 -2.45 -10.36
N ALA A 23 5.44 -1.15 -10.56
CA ALA A 23 4.80 -0.15 -9.69
C ALA A 23 3.27 -0.27 -9.73
N TRP A 24 2.68 -0.45 -10.92
CA TRP A 24 1.25 -0.73 -11.06
C TRP A 24 0.85 -2.10 -10.51
N ALA A 25 1.67 -3.13 -10.70
CA ALA A 25 1.43 -4.45 -10.11
C ALA A 25 1.45 -4.40 -8.57
N SER A 26 2.25 -3.51 -7.97
CA SER A 26 2.28 -3.34 -6.52
C SER A 26 0.97 -2.80 -5.95
N LEU A 27 0.19 -2.05 -6.74
CA LEU A 27 -1.16 -1.64 -6.34
C LEU A 27 -2.13 -2.82 -6.24
N ALA A 28 -1.87 -3.93 -6.94
CA ALA A 28 -2.66 -5.15 -6.79
C ALA A 28 -2.49 -5.81 -5.41
N LEU A 29 -1.50 -5.39 -4.61
CA LEU A 29 -1.36 -5.80 -3.21
C LEU A 29 -2.28 -5.02 -2.25
N LEU A 30 -2.83 -3.87 -2.64
CA LEU A 30 -3.77 -3.10 -1.80
C LEU A 30 -4.98 -3.91 -1.33
N PRO A 31 -5.70 -4.69 -2.17
CA PRO A 31 -6.80 -5.51 -1.68
C PRO A 31 -6.33 -6.53 -0.64
N PHE A 32 -5.15 -7.12 -0.79
CA PHE A 32 -4.60 -8.01 0.24
C PHE A 32 -4.31 -7.28 1.56
N ALA A 33 -3.83 -6.03 1.50
CA ALA A 33 -3.60 -5.20 2.68
C ALA A 33 -4.91 -4.84 3.42
N VAL A 34 -6.06 -4.84 2.74
CA VAL A 34 -7.39 -4.63 3.36
C VAL A 34 -7.99 -5.94 3.87
N ILE A 35 -7.86 -7.03 3.09
CA ILE A 35 -8.49 -8.31 3.37
C ILE A 35 -7.80 -9.02 4.55
N VAL A 36 -6.47 -9.06 4.58
CA VAL A 36 -5.71 -9.79 5.62
C VAL A 36 -6.03 -9.31 7.04
N PRO A 37 -6.05 -7.99 7.35
CA PRO A 37 -6.43 -7.49 8.67
C PRO A 37 -7.83 -7.93 9.13
N MET A 38 -8.76 -8.10 8.19
CA MET A 38 -10.15 -8.46 8.49
C MET A 38 -10.27 -9.86 9.13
N PHE A 39 -9.31 -10.74 8.85
CA PHE A 39 -9.22 -12.07 9.46
C PHE A 39 -8.32 -12.10 10.70
N LEU A 40 -7.58 -11.02 10.98
CA LEU A 40 -6.59 -11.00 12.05
C LEU A 40 -7.25 -10.99 13.43
N ALA A 41 -8.26 -10.15 13.65
CA ALA A 41 -8.96 -10.09 14.94
C ALA A 41 -9.70 -11.40 15.31
N PRO A 42 -10.46 -12.05 14.40
CA PRO A 42 -11.02 -13.37 14.65
C PRO A 42 -9.96 -14.45 14.90
N ALA A 43 -8.85 -14.43 14.15
CA ALA A 43 -7.75 -15.38 14.34
C ALA A 43 -7.05 -15.23 15.70
N LEU A 44 -7.07 -14.03 16.29
CA LEU A 44 -6.56 -13.74 17.63
C LEU A 44 -7.57 -14.08 18.75
N GLY A 45 -8.73 -14.65 18.42
CA GLY A 45 -9.76 -15.01 19.39
C GLY A 45 -10.49 -13.79 19.99
N VAL A 46 -10.41 -12.63 19.33
CA VAL A 46 -11.16 -11.44 19.73
C VAL A 46 -12.57 -11.58 19.17
N GLU A 47 -13.52 -11.99 20.01
CA GLU A 47 -14.94 -11.92 19.66
C GLU A 47 -15.36 -10.45 19.52
N GLU A 48 -16.17 -10.13 18.49
CA GLU A 48 -16.62 -8.76 18.14
C GLU A 48 -17.28 -7.99 19.30
N GLN A 49 -17.64 -8.67 20.39
CA GLN A 49 -18.45 -8.15 21.49
C GLN A 49 -17.65 -7.89 22.77
N ALA A 50 -16.41 -8.36 22.87
CA ALA A 50 -15.56 -8.07 24.02
C ALA A 50 -14.73 -6.83 23.76
N ARG A 51 -14.70 -5.91 24.74
CA ARG A 51 -13.77 -4.77 24.78
C ARG A 51 -12.35 -5.31 24.57
N ALA A 52 -11.84 -5.23 23.34
CA ALA A 52 -10.55 -5.80 23.02
C ALA A 52 -9.51 -5.14 23.94
N PRO A 53 -8.65 -5.91 24.63
CA PRO A 53 -7.63 -5.34 25.50
C PRO A 53 -6.78 -4.35 24.71
N PHE A 54 -6.41 -3.22 25.32
CA PHE A 54 -5.62 -2.17 24.65
C PHE A 54 -4.41 -2.72 23.88
N GLY A 55 -3.70 -3.70 24.44
CA GLY A 55 -2.56 -4.36 23.80
C GLY A 55 -2.90 -5.05 22.47
N VAL A 56 -4.08 -5.68 22.36
CA VAL A 56 -4.52 -6.33 21.12
C VAL A 56 -4.79 -5.31 20.04
N PHE A 57 -5.39 -4.17 20.39
CA PHE A 57 -5.64 -3.09 19.45
C PHE A 57 -4.33 -2.51 18.89
N VAL A 58 -3.33 -2.26 19.74
CA VAL A 58 -2.01 -1.78 19.31
C VAL A 58 -1.34 -2.78 18.35
N ILE A 59 -1.39 -4.08 18.66
CA ILE A 59 -0.84 -5.12 17.79
C ILE A 59 -1.52 -5.09 16.41
N VAL A 60 -2.85 -5.05 16.37
CA VAL A 60 -3.62 -4.97 15.12
C VAL A 60 -3.25 -3.73 14.31
N LEU A 61 -3.12 -2.57 14.95
CA LEU A 61 -2.73 -1.31 14.32
C LEU A 61 -1.32 -1.37 13.73
N VAL A 62 -0.36 -1.96 14.46
CA VAL A 62 1.02 -2.13 13.99
C VAL A 62 1.08 -3.09 12.79
N VAL A 63 0.35 -4.21 12.85
CA VAL A 63 0.29 -5.17 11.73
C VAL A 63 -0.35 -4.53 10.50
N LEU A 64 -1.44 -3.79 10.69
CA LEU A 64 -2.08 -2.98 9.64
C LEU A 64 -1.09 -1.99 9.02
N ALA A 65 -0.42 -1.20 9.85
CA ALA A 65 0.57 -0.23 9.38
C ALA A 65 1.69 -0.91 8.58
N ALA A 66 2.18 -2.06 9.04
CA ALA A 66 3.20 -2.84 8.34
C ALA A 66 2.69 -3.36 6.97
N LEU A 67 1.48 -3.92 6.91
CA LEU A 67 0.88 -4.42 5.67
C LEU A 67 0.69 -3.32 4.63
N PHE A 68 0.28 -2.12 5.06
CA PHE A 68 0.13 -0.97 4.18
C PHE A 68 1.46 -0.29 3.84
N ALA A 69 2.47 -0.38 4.71
CA ALA A 69 3.80 0.17 4.44
C ALA A 69 4.50 -0.54 3.27
N VAL A 70 4.32 -1.86 3.12
CA VAL A 70 4.98 -2.64 2.07
C VAL A 70 4.66 -2.12 0.64
N PRO A 71 3.39 -2.01 0.20
CA PRO A 71 3.07 -1.50 -1.13
C PRO A 71 3.46 -0.02 -1.30
N VAL A 72 3.37 0.79 -0.24
CA VAL A 72 3.81 2.19 -0.28
C VAL A 72 5.32 2.27 -0.52
N LEU A 73 6.12 1.52 0.25
CA LEU A 73 7.58 1.49 0.12
C LEU A 73 8.02 0.94 -1.23
N LEU A 74 7.36 -0.11 -1.73
CA LEU A 74 7.61 -0.65 -3.08
C LEU A 74 7.30 0.40 -4.15
N ALA A 75 6.13 1.03 -4.11
CA ALA A 75 5.76 2.07 -5.06
C ALA A 75 6.73 3.26 -5.01
N TRP A 76 7.16 3.66 -3.81
CA TRP A 76 8.14 4.73 -3.62
C TRP A 76 9.53 4.35 -4.15
N TRP A 77 9.98 3.12 -3.89
CA TRP A 77 11.26 2.60 -4.37
C TRP A 77 11.32 2.55 -5.90
N PHE A 78 10.27 2.02 -6.55
CA PHE A 78 10.16 2.00 -8.01
C PHE A 78 10.05 3.41 -8.60
N ALA A 79 9.27 4.30 -7.97
CA ALA A 79 9.15 5.69 -8.40
C ALA A 79 10.49 6.45 -8.32
N ASN A 80 11.27 6.24 -7.24
CA ASN A 80 12.59 6.85 -7.11
C ASN A 80 13.60 6.30 -8.12
N ARG A 81 13.49 5.02 -8.48
CA ARG A 81 14.37 4.42 -9.50
C ARG A 81 14.06 4.93 -10.92
N ALA A 82 12.78 5.18 -11.22
CA ALA A 82 12.33 5.74 -12.50
C ALA A 82 12.70 7.23 -12.69
N ARG A 83 12.94 7.99 -11.61
CA ARG A 83 13.39 9.40 -11.69
C ARG A 83 14.71 9.59 -12.44
N SER A 84 15.51 8.54 -12.59
CA SER A 84 16.75 8.59 -13.39
C SER A 84 16.51 8.84 -14.88
N HIS A 85 15.27 8.71 -15.39
CA HIS A 85 14.91 8.81 -16.81
C HIS A 85 13.84 9.88 -17.11
N ASP A 86 13.56 10.79 -16.18
CA ASP A 86 12.54 11.87 -16.30
C ASP A 86 11.10 11.41 -16.61
N ASP A 87 10.80 10.10 -16.48
CA ASP A 87 9.46 9.58 -16.71
C ASP A 87 8.55 9.83 -15.48
N GLN A 88 7.65 10.80 -15.61
CA GLN A 88 6.70 11.18 -14.57
C GLN A 88 5.62 10.12 -14.30
N ARG A 89 5.44 9.14 -15.19
CA ARG A 89 4.39 8.10 -15.08
C ARG A 89 4.57 7.23 -13.83
N GLY A 90 5.78 7.08 -13.33
CA GLY A 90 6.08 6.35 -12.09
C GLY A 90 5.58 7.04 -10.80
N ARG A 91 5.27 8.34 -10.83
CA ARG A 91 4.85 9.09 -9.62
C ARG A 91 3.39 8.85 -9.25
N VAL A 92 2.52 8.61 -10.24
CA VAL A 92 1.09 8.39 -10.04
C VAL A 92 0.81 7.19 -9.12
N PRO A 93 1.35 5.98 -9.36
CA PRO A 93 1.08 4.84 -8.48
C PRO A 93 1.61 5.03 -7.06
N ALA A 94 2.74 5.73 -6.88
CA ALA A 94 3.25 6.07 -5.55
C ALA A 94 2.31 7.02 -4.80
N ILE A 95 1.80 8.06 -5.46
CA ILE A 95 0.83 8.99 -4.84
C ILE A 95 -0.44 8.24 -4.46
N ILE A 96 -0.99 7.41 -5.36
CA ILE A 96 -2.19 6.62 -5.09
C ILE A 96 -1.97 5.71 -3.88
N ALA A 97 -0.87 4.95 -3.86
CA ALA A 97 -0.55 4.06 -2.74
C ALA A 97 -0.42 4.83 -1.42
N SER A 98 0.27 5.97 -1.41
CA SER A 98 0.43 6.82 -0.23
C SER A 98 -0.90 7.40 0.27
N VAL A 99 -1.75 7.89 -0.64
CA VAL A 99 -3.06 8.45 -0.28
C VAL A 99 -3.96 7.37 0.29
N VAL A 100 -4.03 6.20 -0.35
CA VAL A 100 -4.87 5.08 0.12
C VAL A 100 -4.40 4.57 1.48
N ALA A 101 -3.11 4.29 1.63
CA ALA A 101 -2.55 3.84 2.90
C ALA A 101 -2.70 4.89 4.02
N GLY A 102 -2.43 6.16 3.70
CA GLY A 102 -2.55 7.27 4.64
C GLY A 102 -3.99 7.48 5.10
N ALA A 103 -4.96 7.45 4.19
CA ALA A 103 -6.38 7.56 4.52
C ALA A 103 -6.83 6.39 5.40
N PHE A 104 -6.41 5.16 5.08
CA PHE A 104 -6.77 3.99 5.87
C PHE A 104 -6.19 4.07 7.29
N LEU A 105 -4.92 4.44 7.43
CA LEU A 105 -4.28 4.64 8.73
C LEU A 105 -4.96 5.76 9.52
N ALA A 106 -5.28 6.88 8.89
CA ALA A 106 -5.95 8.00 9.53
C ALA A 106 -7.34 7.61 10.07
N ILE A 107 -8.14 6.89 9.27
CA ILE A 107 -9.45 6.38 9.71
C ILE A 107 -9.29 5.48 10.93
N ASN A 108 -8.33 4.56 10.91
CA ASN A 108 -8.11 3.64 12.05
C ASN A 108 -7.66 4.38 13.31
N VAL A 109 -6.80 5.40 13.19
CA VAL A 109 -6.37 6.23 14.32
C VAL A 109 -7.54 7.04 14.87
N VAL A 110 -8.37 7.65 14.01
CA VAL A 110 -9.56 8.40 14.44
C VAL A 110 -10.54 7.50 15.18
N SER A 111 -10.82 6.30 14.64
CA SER A 111 -11.68 5.31 15.31
C SER A 111 -11.14 4.93 16.69
N TRP A 112 -9.81 4.77 16.82
CA TRP A 112 -9.18 4.50 18.11
C TRP A 112 -9.33 5.66 19.11
N VAL A 113 -9.12 6.90 18.66
CA VAL A 113 -9.29 8.09 19.50
C VAL A 113 -10.74 8.21 19.97
N ILE A 114 -11.72 7.98 19.09
CA ILE A 114 -13.14 7.99 19.44
C ILE A 114 -13.44 6.92 20.50
N TRP A 115 -12.92 5.70 20.32
CA TRP A 115 -13.08 4.62 21.29
C TRP A 115 -12.48 4.97 22.66
N LEU A 116 -11.30 5.59 22.69
CA LEU A 116 -10.64 6.02 23.92
C LEU A 116 -11.43 7.11 24.65
N LEU A 117 -11.99 8.07 23.89
CA LEU A 117 -12.84 9.12 24.44
C LEU A 117 -14.14 8.55 25.03
N GLN A 118 -14.71 7.50 24.44
CA GLN A 118 -15.89 6.82 24.97
C GLN A 118 -15.61 5.99 26.22
N ASP A 119 -14.39 5.45 26.38
CA ASP A 119 -13.99 4.71 27.59
C ASP A 119 -13.76 5.63 28.80
N THR A 120 -13.42 6.89 28.56
CA THR A 120 -13.04 7.85 29.61
C THR A 120 -14.20 8.71 30.15
N LEU A 121 -15.38 8.61 29.54
CA LEU A 121 -16.62 9.33 29.92
C LEU A 121 -17.61 8.39 30.62
#